data_AF-A0A089NZN7-F1
#
_entry.id   AF-A0A089NZN7-F1
#
_cell.length_a   1.000
_cell.length_b   1.000
_cell.length_c   1.000
_cell.angle_alpha   90.00
_cell.angle_beta   90.00
_cell.angle_gamma   90.00
#
_symmetry.space_group_name_H-M   'P 1'
#
loop_
_entity.id
_entity.type
_entity.pdbx_description
1 polymer ?
#
loop_
_entity_poly.entity_id
_entity_poly.type
_entity_poly.pdbx_seq_one_letter_code
_entity_poly.pdbx_strand_id
1 'polypeptide(L)' 'MAGSATARPFSEPDDRNLDRHGHYRSRDGSEVHQPAKSLDGAKPAGATAKCRDGTWSFSHTHRGTCSRHGGVARWEG' A
#
# COMPACT_ATOMS: atom_id res chain seq x y z
N MET A 1 7.19 -0.81 30.33
CA MET A 1 8.25 -0.43 29.38
C MET A 1 7.87 -1.03 28.03
N ALA A 2 7.36 -0.22 27.10
CA ALA A 2 6.91 -0.69 25.79
C ALA A 2 8.12 -0.83 24.86
N GLY A 3 8.47 -2.08 24.53
CA GLY A 3 9.57 -2.40 23.63
C GLY A 3 9.28 -1.91 22.22
N SER A 4 9.92 -0.80 21.86
CA SER A 4 9.97 -0.30 20.48
C SER A 4 10.91 -1.21 19.70
N ALA A 5 10.34 -2.15 18.95
CA ALA A 5 11.08 -2.84 17.90
C ALA A 5 11.34 -1.82 16.79
N THR A 6 12.59 -1.42 16.63
CA THR A 6 13.08 -0.62 15.50
C THR A 6 12.91 -1.40 14.20
N ALA A 7 11.71 -1.35 13.61
CA ALA A 7 11.53 -1.60 12.20
C ALA A 7 12.20 -0.44 11.46
N ARG A 8 13.14 -0.76 10.58
CA ARG A 8 13.82 0.19 9.68
C ARG A 8 12.74 1.10 9.09
N PRO A 9 12.88 2.44 9.03
CA PRO A 9 11.92 3.26 8.32
C PRO A 9 12.05 2.90 6.84
N PHE A 10 11.28 1.90 6.41
CA PHE A 10 10.95 1.73 5.01
C PHE A 10 10.20 3.00 4.70
N SER A 11 10.90 3.98 4.09
CA SER A 11 10.42 5.34 3.85
C SER A 11 8.91 5.33 3.75
N GLU A 12 8.26 5.76 4.83
CA GLU A 12 6.80 5.75 4.95
C GLU A 12 6.27 6.37 3.65
N PRO A 13 5.39 5.67 2.91
CA PRO A 13 4.66 6.30 1.81
C PRO A 13 4.19 7.63 2.30
N ASP A 14 4.50 8.71 1.57
CA ASP A 14 4.08 10.08 1.87
C ASP A 14 2.62 10.07 2.34
N ASP A 15 2.44 9.91 3.65
CA ASP A 15 1.18 9.45 4.23
C ASP A 15 0.20 10.60 4.15
N ARG A 16 0.71 11.83 4.19
CA ARG A 16 -0.04 13.07 4.01
C ARG A 16 -0.97 13.12 2.81
N ASN A 17 -0.68 12.38 1.74
CA ASN A 17 -1.52 12.34 0.54
C ASN A 17 -2.36 11.08 0.39
N LEU A 18 -2.53 10.29 1.45
CA LEU A 18 -3.38 9.09 1.49
C LEU A 18 -4.61 9.32 2.36
N ASP A 19 -5.78 8.78 1.95
CA ASP A 19 -6.99 8.84 2.79
C ASP A 19 -6.91 7.95 4.04
N ARG A 20 -6.03 6.94 3.99
CA ARG A 20 -5.80 5.95 5.05
C ARG A 20 -4.32 5.66 5.20
N HIS A 21 -3.85 5.70 6.46
CA HIS A 21 -2.45 5.43 6.81
C HIS A 21 -2.26 4.14 7.61
N GLY A 22 -3.26 3.26 7.66
CA GLY A 22 -3.07 2.03 8.40
C GLY A 22 -2.10 1.09 7.67
N HIS A 23 -1.71 0.02 8.35
CA HIS A 23 -0.97 -1.10 7.77
C HIS A 23 -1.82 -2.37 7.88
N TYR A 24 -1.57 -3.34 7.02
CA TYR A 24 -2.14 -4.68 7.15
C TYR A 24 -1.10 -5.72 6.76
N ARG A 25 -1.27 -6.93 7.33
CA ARG A 25 -0.48 -8.08 6.91
C ARG A 25 -1.06 -8.63 5.61
N SER A 26 -0.28 -8.52 4.54
CA SER A 26 -0.59 -9.16 3.27
C SER A 26 -0.62 -10.69 3.41
N ARG A 27 -1.24 -11.37 2.44
CA ARG A 27 -1.38 -12.83 2.42
C ARG A 27 -0.04 -13.56 2.38
N ASP A 28 1.00 -12.91 1.87
CA ASP A 28 2.38 -13.39 1.87
C ASP A 28 3.09 -13.23 3.24
N GLY A 29 2.44 -12.63 4.23
CA GLY A 29 2.98 -12.43 5.57
C GLY A 29 3.73 -11.11 5.75
N SER A 30 3.96 -10.35 4.68
CA SER A 30 4.59 -9.03 4.76
C SER A 30 3.62 -7.99 5.33
N GLU A 31 4.12 -7.12 6.20
CA GLU A 31 3.41 -5.92 6.63
C GLU A 31 3.53 -4.87 5.53
N VAL A 32 2.38 -4.45 4.98
CA VAL A 32 2.30 -3.46 3.91
C VAL A 32 1.27 -2.40 4.29
N HIS A 33 1.34 -1.23 3.68
CA HIS A 33 0.26 -0.25 3.82
C HIS A 33 -1.05 -0.82 3.28
N GLN A 34 -2.15 -0.52 3.97
CA GLN A 34 -3.49 -0.88 3.46
C GLN A 34 -3.78 -0.13 2.17
N PRO A 35 -4.63 -0.71 1.31
CA PRO A 35 -5.07 -0.03 0.11
C PRO A 35 -5.65 1.33 0.48
N ALA A 36 -5.04 2.38 -0.04
CA ALA A 36 -5.39 3.76 0.25
C ALA A 36 -5.49 4.54 -1.05
N LYS A 37 -6.44 5.47 -1.13
CA LYS A 37 -6.56 6.39 -2.25
C LYS A 37 -5.62 7.55 -2.04
N SER A 38 -4.94 7.95 -3.11
CA SER A 38 -4.21 9.20 -3.10
C SER A 38 -5.19 10.35 -3.26
N LEU A 39 -5.07 11.37 -2.41
CA LEU A 39 -5.88 12.58 -2.43
C LEU A 39 -5.67 13.38 -3.73
N ASP A 40 -4.43 13.46 -4.19
CA ASP A 40 -4.04 14.16 -5.42
C ASP A 40 -4.09 13.27 -6.67
N GLY A 41 -4.45 11.99 -6.50
CA GLY A 41 -4.42 10.99 -7.58
C GLY A 41 -3.02 10.59 -8.03
N ALA A 42 -1.97 11.14 -7.41
CA ALA A 42 -0.57 10.81 -7.62
C ALA A 42 -0.23 9.43 -7.07
N LYS A 43 0.91 8.87 -7.50
CA LYS A 43 1.44 7.61 -6.96
C LYS A 43 2.03 7.89 -5.57
N PRO A 44 1.48 7.28 -4.49
CA PRO A 44 2.09 7.37 -3.18
C PRO A 44 3.45 6.65 -3.19
N ALA A 45 4.43 7.17 -2.44
CA ALA A 45 5.74 6.55 -2.37
C ALA A 45 5.62 5.10 -1.86
N GLY A 46 6.33 4.14 -2.47
CA GLY A 46 6.20 2.72 -2.11
C GLY A 46 4.94 2.01 -2.62
N ALA A 47 4.00 2.69 -3.29
CA ALA A 47 2.92 2.00 -4.00
C ALA A 47 3.52 1.21 -5.18
N THR A 48 3.09 -0.03 -5.33
CA THR A 48 3.55 -0.95 -6.40
C THR A 48 2.48 -1.13 -7.47
N ALA A 49 1.22 -0.83 -7.17
CA ALA A 49 0.12 -0.97 -8.12
C ALA A 49 -1.03 0.00 -7.86
N LYS A 50 -1.72 0.41 -8.93
CA LYS A 50 -3.02 1.10 -8.90
C LYS A 50 -4.14 0.11 -9.16
N CYS A 51 -5.11 0.03 -8.27
CA CYS A 51 -6.34 -0.73 -8.46
C CYS A 51 -7.34 0.02 -9.35
N ARG A 52 -8.31 -0.71 -9.93
CA ARG A 52 -9.35 -0.12 -10.79
C ARG A 52 -10.33 0.80 -10.07
N ASP A 53 -10.49 0.64 -8.76
CA ASP A 53 -11.32 1.51 -7.92
C ASP A 53 -10.64 2.83 -7.53
N GLY A 54 -9.39 3.03 -7.96
CA GLY A 54 -8.56 4.20 -7.66
C GLY A 54 -7.75 4.09 -6.37
N THR A 55 -7.79 2.96 -5.65
CA THR A 55 -6.88 2.70 -4.52
C THR A 55 -5.49 2.30 -5.01
N TRP A 56 -4.48 2.60 -4.21
CA TRP A 56 -3.11 2.19 -4.43
C TRP A 56 -2.78 0.99 -3.53
N SER A 57 -2.17 -0.03 -4.11
CA SER A 57 -1.70 -1.21 -3.41
C SER A 57 -0.18 -1.13 -3.23
N PHE A 58 0.24 -1.56 -2.05
CA PHE A 58 1.64 -1.66 -1.62
C PHE A 58 2.10 -3.13 -1.56
N SER A 59 1.33 -4.03 -2.19
CA SER A 59 1.64 -5.46 -2.23
C SER A 59 2.76 -5.73 -3.24
N HIS A 60 3.82 -6.41 -2.80
CA HIS A 60 4.91 -6.86 -3.68
C HIS A 60 4.52 -8.09 -4.52
N THR A 61 3.39 -8.73 -4.21
CA THR A 61 2.94 -9.93 -4.91
C THR A 61 1.97 -9.58 -6.02
N HIS A 62 2.03 -10.31 -7.15
CA HIS A 62 1.06 -10.12 -8.23
C HIS A 62 -0.22 -10.95 -8.03
N ARG A 63 -0.13 -12.05 -7.27
CA ARG A 63 -1.25 -12.97 -7.04
C ARG A 63 -2.22 -12.40 -6.01
N GLY A 64 -3.41 -12.01 -6.49
CA GLY A 64 -4.51 -11.55 -5.65
C GLY A 64 -4.50 -10.05 -5.37
N THR A 65 -3.55 -9.30 -5.91
CA THR A 65 -3.51 -7.84 -5.78
C THR A 65 -4.70 -7.21 -6.46
N CYS A 66 -5.34 -6.29 -5.75
CA CYS A 66 -6.60 -5.66 -6.16
C CYS A 66 -7.73 -6.64 -6.49
N SER A 67 -7.66 -7.92 -6.12
CA SER A 67 -8.71 -8.91 -6.44
C SER A 67 -10.08 -8.53 -5.89
N ARG A 68 -10.11 -7.89 -4.71
CA ARG A 68 -11.32 -7.29 -4.12
C ARG A 68 -11.73 -5.95 -4.74
N HIS A 69 -10.83 -5.32 -5.49
CA HIS A 69 -10.96 -3.98 -6.06
C HIS A 69 -11.10 -4.02 -7.60
N GLY A 70 -11.54 -5.15 -8.15
CA GLY A 70 -11.76 -5.33 -9.59
C GLY A 70 -10.49 -5.60 -10.41
N GLY A 71 -9.38 -5.88 -9.75
CA GLY A 71 -8.08 -6.13 -10.37
C GLY A 71 -7.21 -4.89 -10.49
N VAL A 72 -5.97 -5.11 -10.92
CA VAL A 72 -4.97 -4.05 -11.08
C VAL A 72 -5.28 -3.27 -12.35
N ALA A 73 -5.39 -1.95 -12.21
CA ALA A 73 -5.46 -1.03 -13.34
C ALA A 73 -4.07 -0.79 -13.92
N ARG A 74 -3.07 -0.59 -13.06
CA ARG A 74 -1.68 -0.35 -13.48
C ARG A 74 -0.67 -0.84 -12.45
N TRP A 75 0.44 -1.40 -12.91
CA TRP A 75 1.60 -1.70 -12.07
C TRP A 75 2.58 -0.55 -12.16
N GLU A 76 3.07 -0.10 -11.01
CA GLU A 76 4.06 0.98 -10.89
C GLU A 76 5.39 0.38 -10.42
N GLY A 77 6.07 -0.26 -11.36
CA GLY A 77 7.44 -0.78 -11.20
C GLY A 77 8.49 0.32 -11.26
#